data_AF-A0AAV5X2S0-F1
#
_entry.id   AF-A0AAV5X2S0-F1
#
_cell.length_a   1.000
_cell.length_b   1.000
_cell.length_c   1.000
_cell.angle_alpha   90.00
_cell.angle_beta   90.00
_cell.angle_gamma   90.00
#
_symmetry.space_group_name_H-M   'P 1'
#
loop_
_entity.id
_entity.type
_entity.pdbx_description
1 polymer ?
#
loop_
_entity_poly.entity_id
_entity_poly.type
_entity_poly.pdbx_seq_one_letter_code
_entity_poly.pdbx_strand_id
1 'polypeptide(L)'
;MLDHIDGVDVSWKNLNPTEIIHGINKVFSLGTYALMFDRAGIGKGYLDRPCIDPLDPECPRDSPNYFETCESGIIDRWVELMEERGEEIELKKTEDFSIFDMDFGNLFNRKKRQAENVEVAAEIDEAADPQNSTRLESVELPAAAAATTTTTTAAPTAPTTTTMTPRQAKEYCTARHGAMLRWMVKEDNRGNWSTILGEAAGPRYPDYSSVMSEGCGGFARGVLQWPPDMILGNARRNASTGALQAASALQSVFLVASPNDVYLRFKTSASLISKPELANANWTTTAAEEVIVSWQRAFTQLLYKHKHNFETTDDGAEKERRTIHPLASTSIADMLEEFCQFNYTIILVGYGLMLVYAMVTQLRTEGCLPAAHSCMGLAFAGVVTVTFASVAGLGMATWFGIEFNAATTQIVPFLTLGIGVDNMFIAAAQTTTMWWR
;
A
#
# COMPACT_ATOMS: atom_id res chain seq x y z
N MET A 1 -4.30 -20.10 -13.29
CA MET A 1 -4.00 -21.56 -13.22
C MET A 1 -2.48 -21.75 -13.17
N LEU A 2 -1.85 -21.18 -12.16
CA LEU A 2 -0.47 -21.44 -11.70
C LEU A 2 -0.43 -21.33 -10.18
N ASP A 3 -1.37 -20.58 -9.60
CA ASP A 3 -1.59 -20.44 -8.15
C ASP A 3 -2.18 -21.70 -7.46
N HIS A 4 -2.50 -22.77 -8.21
CA HIS A 4 -3.10 -23.98 -7.65
C HIS A 4 -2.73 -25.21 -8.49
N ILE A 5 -1.51 -25.70 -8.31
CA ILE A 5 -1.10 -27.05 -8.72
C ILE A 5 -0.94 -27.84 -7.41
N ASP A 6 -1.81 -28.84 -7.21
CA ASP A 6 -1.71 -29.84 -6.14
C ASP A 6 -1.60 -29.31 -4.69
N GLY A 7 -2.43 -28.34 -4.30
CA GLY A 7 -2.60 -27.94 -2.89
C GLY A 7 -1.41 -27.18 -2.26
N VAL A 8 -0.43 -26.80 -3.07
CA VAL A 8 0.73 -25.99 -2.65
C VAL A 8 0.67 -24.62 -3.34
N ASP A 9 0.72 -23.55 -2.55
CA ASP A 9 0.83 -22.18 -3.05
C ASP A 9 2.23 -21.94 -3.65
N VAL A 10 2.30 -21.96 -4.98
CA VAL A 10 3.52 -21.60 -5.72
C VAL A 10 3.66 -20.08 -5.73
N SER A 11 4.78 -19.57 -5.22
CA SER A 11 5.04 -18.13 -5.10
C SER A 11 6.50 -17.80 -5.42
N TRP A 12 6.79 -16.55 -5.76
CA TRP A 12 8.18 -16.08 -5.97
C TRP A 12 9.10 -16.31 -4.76
N LYS A 13 8.54 -16.60 -3.58
CA LYS A 13 9.27 -17.00 -2.37
C LYS A 13 9.92 -18.39 -2.47
N ASN A 14 9.26 -19.36 -3.11
CA ASN A 14 9.68 -20.77 -3.18
C ASN A 14 10.00 -21.24 -4.62
N LEU A 15 9.88 -20.36 -5.61
CA LEU A 15 10.06 -20.68 -7.02
C LEU A 15 11.51 -20.49 -7.46
N ASN A 16 12.12 -21.55 -8.01
CA ASN A 16 13.40 -21.48 -8.73
C ASN A 16 13.18 -21.53 -10.26
N PRO A 17 13.20 -20.39 -10.98
CA PRO A 17 12.90 -20.37 -12.42
C PRO A 17 13.92 -21.14 -13.26
N THR A 18 15.21 -21.11 -12.89
CA THR A 18 16.27 -21.82 -13.60
C THR A 18 16.03 -23.33 -13.57
N GLU A 19 15.66 -23.89 -12.42
CA GLU A 19 15.34 -25.32 -12.32
C GLU A 19 14.12 -25.71 -13.15
N ILE A 20 13.09 -24.86 -13.17
CA ILE A 20 11.88 -25.10 -13.98
C ILE A 20 12.23 -25.12 -15.47
N ILE A 21 12.96 -24.12 -15.95
CA ILE A 21 13.33 -24.03 -17.36
C ILE A 21 14.21 -25.21 -17.77
N HIS A 22 15.17 -25.62 -16.93
CA HIS A 22 15.98 -26.81 -17.20
C HIS A 22 15.16 -28.10 -17.15
N GLY A 23 14.19 -28.22 -16.24
CA GLY A 23 13.29 -29.35 -16.14
C GLY A 23 12.41 -29.49 -17.39
N ILE A 24 11.76 -28.40 -17.80
CA ILE A 24 10.89 -28.41 -18.98
C ILE A 24 11.74 -28.58 -20.26
N ASN A 25 12.95 -28.01 -20.33
CA ASN A 25 13.82 -28.17 -21.51
C ASN A 25 14.24 -29.63 -21.77
N LYS A 26 14.19 -30.50 -20.75
CA LYS A 26 14.41 -31.95 -20.90
C LYS A 26 13.24 -32.67 -21.57
N VAL A 27 12.02 -32.11 -21.50
CA VAL A 27 10.79 -32.70 -22.04
C VAL A 27 10.39 -32.02 -23.36
N PHE A 28 10.58 -30.71 -23.47
CA PHE A 28 10.25 -29.88 -24.62
C PHE A 28 11.43 -28.98 -24.98
N SER A 29 11.80 -28.87 -26.25
CA SER A 29 12.88 -27.98 -26.68
C SER A 29 12.50 -26.49 -26.50
N LEU A 30 12.89 -25.91 -25.38
CA LEU A 30 12.68 -24.50 -25.02
C LEU A 30 13.89 -23.61 -25.33
N GLY A 31 14.80 -24.03 -26.22
CA GLY A 31 16.09 -23.36 -26.43
C GLY A 31 16.03 -21.83 -26.57
N THR A 32 15.07 -21.30 -27.34
CA THR A 32 14.86 -19.85 -27.48
C THR A 32 14.40 -19.17 -26.18
N TYR A 33 13.50 -19.82 -25.43
CA TYR A 33 12.99 -19.31 -24.16
C TYR A 33 14.05 -19.39 -23.07
N ALA A 34 14.81 -20.48 -23.00
CA ALA A 34 15.90 -20.62 -22.04
C ALA A 34 16.97 -19.52 -22.25
N LEU A 35 17.32 -19.22 -23.50
CA LEU A 35 18.22 -18.11 -23.82
C LEU A 35 17.63 -16.76 -23.41
N MET A 36 16.32 -16.55 -23.57
CA MET A 36 15.64 -15.33 -23.13
C MET A 36 15.69 -15.16 -21.61
N PHE A 37 15.47 -16.23 -20.85
CA PHE A 37 15.55 -16.23 -19.39
C PHE A 37 16.97 -15.95 -18.88
N ASP A 38 17.97 -16.56 -19.52
CA ASP A 38 19.39 -16.34 -19.20
C ASP A 38 19.82 -14.91 -19.52
N ARG A 39 19.47 -14.41 -20.72
CA ARG A 39 19.76 -13.03 -21.14
C ARG A 39 19.03 -11.99 -20.28
N ALA A 40 17.83 -12.29 -19.79
CA ALA A 40 17.11 -11.43 -18.86
C ALA A 40 17.75 -11.40 -17.45
N GLY A 41 18.66 -12.32 -17.15
CA GLY A 41 19.34 -12.41 -15.86
C GLY A 41 18.38 -12.75 -14.72
N ILE A 42 17.42 -13.67 -14.96
CA ILE A 42 16.44 -14.07 -13.94
C ILE A 42 17.09 -14.97 -12.88
N GLY A 43 17.94 -15.92 -13.30
CA GLY A 43 18.62 -16.85 -12.39
C GLY A 43 17.65 -17.57 -11.44
N LYS A 44 18.03 -17.67 -10.16
CA LYS A 44 17.21 -18.25 -9.09
C LYS A 44 16.12 -17.28 -8.55
N GLY A 45 15.87 -16.15 -9.23
CA GLY A 45 14.85 -15.17 -8.85
C GLY A 45 15.15 -14.42 -7.55
N TYR A 46 14.53 -14.87 -6.46
CA TYR A 46 14.68 -14.30 -5.11
C TYR A 46 15.43 -15.22 -4.13
N LEU A 47 15.70 -16.48 -4.51
CA LEU A 47 16.24 -17.49 -3.58
C LEU A 47 17.70 -17.28 -3.19
N ASP A 48 18.46 -16.58 -4.03
CA ASP A 48 19.89 -16.26 -3.83
C ASP A 48 20.13 -14.87 -3.23
N ARG A 49 19.06 -14.19 -2.78
CA ARG A 49 19.13 -12.86 -2.17
C ARG A 49 19.28 -12.96 -0.66
N PRO A 50 19.92 -11.97 -0.01
CA PRO A 50 19.97 -11.95 1.44
C PRO A 50 18.57 -11.79 2.05
N CYS A 51 18.26 -12.62 3.04
CA CYS A 51 17.07 -12.48 3.87
C CYS A 51 17.20 -11.23 4.75
N ILE A 52 16.14 -10.43 4.85
CA ILE A 52 16.11 -9.27 5.75
C ILE A 52 16.23 -9.75 7.20
N ASP A 53 15.48 -10.80 7.55
CA ASP A 53 15.60 -11.50 8.81
C ASP A 53 16.06 -12.95 8.54
N PRO A 54 17.29 -13.32 8.94
CA PRO A 54 17.78 -14.70 8.82
C PRO A 54 17.07 -15.67 9.77
N LEU A 55 16.31 -15.18 10.75
CA LEU A 55 15.49 -16.00 11.64
C LEU A 55 14.07 -16.25 11.10
N ASP A 56 13.76 -15.79 9.88
CA ASP A 56 12.50 -16.14 9.23
C ASP A 56 12.55 -17.62 8.76
N PRO A 57 11.60 -18.48 9.19
CA PRO A 57 11.55 -19.88 8.74
C PRO A 57 11.33 -20.02 7.22
N GLU A 58 10.80 -19.01 6.54
CA GLU A 58 10.64 -19.00 5.08
C GLU A 58 11.93 -18.59 4.33
N CYS A 59 13.01 -18.24 5.04
CA CYS A 59 14.28 -17.86 4.42
C CYS A 59 14.88 -19.05 3.63
N PRO A 60 15.16 -18.88 2.32
CA PRO A 60 15.69 -19.96 1.48
C PRO A 60 17.14 -20.32 1.85
N ARG A 61 17.47 -21.60 1.74
CA ARG A 61 18.82 -22.14 2.03
C ARG A 61 19.92 -21.58 1.13
N ASP A 62 19.56 -21.20 -0.10
CA ASP A 62 20.47 -20.62 -1.09
C ASP A 62 20.85 -19.16 -0.77
N SER A 63 20.21 -18.53 0.22
CA SER A 63 20.52 -17.16 0.60
C SER A 63 21.89 -17.05 1.28
N PRO A 64 22.66 -15.99 1.03
CA PRO A 64 24.02 -15.83 1.56
C PRO A 64 24.09 -15.67 3.09
N ASN A 65 22.95 -15.37 3.72
CA ASN A 65 22.83 -15.22 5.16
C ASN A 65 21.82 -16.21 5.77
N TYR A 66 21.54 -17.32 5.10
CA TYR A 66 20.75 -18.40 5.65
C TYR A 66 21.37 -18.89 6.98
N PHE A 67 20.56 -18.96 8.02
CA PHE A 67 21.01 -19.40 9.33
C PHE A 67 20.86 -20.92 9.48
N GLU A 68 21.93 -21.65 9.15
CA GLU A 68 21.97 -23.11 9.20
C GLU A 68 22.00 -23.63 10.65
N THR A 69 20.86 -24.16 11.10
CA THR A 69 20.71 -24.73 12.45
C THR A 69 20.69 -26.26 12.47
N CYS A 70 20.51 -26.93 11.33
CA CYS A 70 20.44 -28.39 11.26
C CYS A 70 21.82 -29.03 11.38
N GLU A 71 22.79 -28.52 10.64
CA GLU A 71 24.13 -29.12 10.57
C GLU A 71 25.04 -28.72 11.74
N SER A 72 24.66 -27.70 12.49
CA SER A 72 25.45 -27.07 13.54
C SER A 72 25.19 -27.63 14.96
N GLY A 73 24.28 -28.60 15.10
CA GLY A 73 23.92 -29.22 16.39
C GLY A 73 23.32 -28.23 17.40
N ILE A 74 22.81 -27.09 16.91
CA ILE A 74 22.22 -26.02 17.72
C ILE A 74 20.81 -26.42 18.18
N ILE A 75 20.09 -27.16 17.34
CA ILE A 75 18.75 -27.66 17.66
C ILE A 75 18.77 -28.61 18.85
N ASP A 76 19.77 -29.49 18.95
CA ASP A 76 19.85 -30.43 20.07
C ASP A 76 20.07 -29.70 21.40
N ARG A 77 20.99 -28.73 21.42
CA ARG A 77 21.21 -27.83 22.58
C ARG A 77 19.96 -27.02 22.94
N TRP A 78 19.20 -26.58 21.94
CA TRP A 78 17.95 -25.88 22.18
C TRP A 78 16.88 -26.82 22.77
N VAL A 79 16.77 -28.05 22.29
CA VAL A 79 15.83 -29.05 22.84
C VAL A 79 16.17 -29.37 24.30
N GLU A 80 17.45 -29.53 24.64
CA GLU A 80 17.90 -29.72 26.03
C GLU A 80 17.49 -28.54 26.92
N LEU A 81 17.68 -27.30 26.45
CA LEU A 81 17.25 -26.11 27.20
C LEU A 81 15.73 -26.02 27.37
N MET A 82 14.95 -26.49 26.39
CA MET A 82 13.49 -26.55 26.50
C MET A 82 13.05 -27.63 27.49
N GLU A 83 13.77 -28.75 27.55
CA GLU A 83 13.56 -29.84 28.53
C GLU A 83 13.80 -29.35 29.96
N GLU A 84 14.88 -28.61 30.21
CA GLU A 84 15.18 -28.01 31.52
C GLU A 84 14.10 -27.02 31.98
N ARG A 85 13.45 -26.32 31.04
CA ARG A 85 12.39 -25.36 31.33
C ARG A 85 11.00 -25.99 31.44
N GLY A 86 10.83 -27.24 30.99
CA GLY A 86 9.53 -27.89 30.89
C GLY A 86 8.59 -27.22 29.88
N GLU A 87 9.12 -26.55 28.86
CA GLU A 87 8.34 -25.91 27.81
C GLU A 87 8.07 -26.87 26.64
N GLU A 88 6.81 -26.97 26.21
CA GLU A 88 6.44 -27.81 25.07
C GLU A 88 6.82 -27.18 23.72
N ILE A 89 7.16 -28.01 22.73
CA ILE A 89 7.57 -27.56 21.40
C ILE A 89 6.39 -27.64 20.43
N GLU A 90 5.98 -26.49 19.89
CA GLU A 90 4.98 -26.41 18.83
C GLU A 90 5.60 -26.68 17.44
N LEU A 91 5.38 -27.87 16.91
CA LEU A 91 5.81 -28.25 15.57
C LEU A 91 4.74 -27.86 14.55
N LYS A 92 5.17 -27.12 13.52
CA LYS A 92 4.38 -26.91 12.30
C LYS A 92 4.99 -27.77 11.21
N LYS A 93 4.22 -28.70 10.66
CA LYS A 93 4.64 -29.49 9.51
C LYS A 93 4.38 -28.67 8.25
N THR A 94 5.45 -28.23 7.60
CA THR A 94 5.38 -27.65 6.25
C THR A 94 5.74 -28.75 5.26
N GLU A 95 4.89 -29.01 4.28
CA GLU A 95 5.23 -29.92 3.20
C GLU A 95 6.13 -29.18 2.19
N ASP A 96 7.42 -29.52 2.17
CA ASP A 96 8.36 -28.97 1.21
C ASP A 96 8.07 -29.56 -0.17
N PHE A 97 7.58 -28.72 -1.09
CA PHE A 97 7.36 -29.09 -2.47
C PHE A 97 8.68 -29.14 -3.25
N SER A 98 9.04 -30.31 -3.77
CA SER A 98 10.10 -30.43 -4.79
C SER A 98 9.48 -30.46 -6.18
N ILE A 99 9.80 -29.46 -7.01
CA ILE A 99 9.37 -29.36 -8.42
C ILE A 99 9.72 -30.63 -9.24
N PHE A 100 10.73 -31.40 -8.83
CA PHE A 100 11.14 -32.63 -9.52
C PHE A 100 10.19 -33.82 -9.34
N ASP A 101 9.23 -33.75 -8.41
CA ASP A 101 8.14 -34.73 -8.30
C ASP A 101 6.94 -34.41 -9.22
N MET A 102 6.98 -33.27 -9.95
CA MET A 102 6.00 -33.02 -11.00
C MET A 102 6.30 -33.88 -12.23
N ASP A 103 5.47 -34.89 -12.46
CA ASP A 103 5.42 -35.63 -13.72
C ASP A 103 4.80 -34.76 -14.84
N PHE A 104 5.62 -33.87 -15.41
CA PHE A 104 5.25 -33.02 -16.55
C PHE A 104 4.79 -33.81 -17.78
N GLY A 105 5.07 -35.12 -17.85
CA GLY A 105 4.60 -36.00 -18.92
C GLY A 105 3.09 -36.26 -18.89
N ASN A 106 2.48 -36.27 -17.70
CA ASN A 106 1.04 -36.54 -17.54
C ASN A 106 0.15 -35.28 -17.56
N LEU A 107 0.73 -34.10 -17.34
CA LEU A 107 -0.01 -32.84 -17.30
C LEU A 107 -0.63 -32.46 -18.66
N PHE A 108 0.02 -32.84 -19.76
CA PHE A 108 -0.45 -32.54 -21.12
C PHE A 108 -1.38 -33.61 -21.73
N ASN A 109 -1.59 -34.74 -21.05
CA ASN A 109 -2.41 -35.86 -21.54
C ASN A 109 -3.79 -35.98 -20.88
N ARG A 110 -4.17 -35.09 -19.95
CA ARG A 110 -5.52 -35.08 -19.38
C ARG A 110 -6.53 -34.48 -20.36
N LYS A 111 -7.08 -35.33 -21.23
CA LYS A 111 -8.32 -35.08 -21.96
C LYS A 111 -9.46 -34.80 -20.95
N LYS A 112 -10.02 -33.58 -21.07
CA LYS A 112 -11.41 -33.17 -20.77
C LYS A 112 -12.25 -34.23 -20.06
N ARG A 113 -12.27 -34.22 -18.71
CA ARG A 113 -13.35 -34.87 -17.95
C ARG A 113 -14.50 -33.88 -17.82
N GLN A 114 -15.66 -34.29 -18.34
CA GLN A 114 -16.94 -33.63 -18.15
C GLN A 114 -17.22 -33.51 -16.65
N ALA A 115 -17.65 -32.34 -16.20
CA ALA A 115 -18.22 -32.15 -14.88
C ALA A 115 -19.51 -32.99 -14.81
N GLU A 116 -19.53 -33.93 -13.87
CA GLU A 116 -20.69 -34.70 -13.46
C GLU A 116 -21.57 -33.79 -12.59
N ASN A 117 -22.86 -33.72 -12.92
CA ASN A 117 -23.85 -32.97 -12.15
C ASN A 117 -23.95 -33.54 -10.73
N VAL A 118 -23.64 -32.74 -9.73
CA VAL A 118 -24.06 -33.00 -8.35
C VAL A 118 -25.29 -32.15 -8.10
N GLU A 119 -26.47 -32.78 -8.23
CA GLU A 119 -27.72 -32.27 -7.66
C GLU A 119 -27.56 -32.21 -6.14
N VAL A 120 -27.62 -31.02 -5.57
CA VAL A 120 -27.91 -30.83 -4.15
C VAL A 120 -29.33 -30.32 -4.07
N ALA A 121 -30.24 -31.22 -3.70
CA ALA A 121 -31.61 -30.89 -3.34
C ALA A 121 -31.60 -29.97 -2.11
N ALA A 122 -32.18 -28.78 -2.25
CA ALA A 122 -32.52 -27.92 -1.13
C ALA A 122 -34.06 -27.94 -1.00
N GLU A 123 -34.54 -28.50 0.10
CA GLU A 123 -35.93 -28.43 0.52
C GLU A 123 -36.32 -26.98 0.82
N ILE A 124 -37.56 -26.67 0.45
CA ILE A 124 -38.23 -25.39 0.61
C ILE A 124 -38.88 -25.38 1.99
N ASP A 125 -38.69 -24.31 2.77
CA ASP A 125 -39.66 -23.88 3.77
C ASP A 125 -39.79 -22.35 3.74
N GLU A 126 -41.01 -21.89 3.46
CA GLU A 126 -41.46 -20.50 3.52
C GLU A 126 -41.73 -20.08 4.98
N ALA A 127 -41.35 -18.87 5.37
CA ALA A 127 -42.31 -17.77 5.66
C ALA A 127 -41.75 -16.61 6.53
N ALA A 128 -42.16 -15.40 6.13
CA ALA A 128 -42.46 -14.18 6.91
C ALA A 128 -41.37 -13.13 7.23
N ASP A 129 -41.62 -11.91 6.74
CA ASP A 129 -41.02 -10.58 6.95
C ASP A 129 -41.87 -9.79 8.02
N PRO A 130 -41.61 -8.53 8.47
CA PRO A 130 -40.41 -7.65 8.52
C PRO A 130 -40.13 -7.03 9.93
N GLN A 131 -38.96 -6.37 10.10
CA GLN A 131 -38.76 -4.98 10.61
C GLN A 131 -37.47 -4.74 11.44
N ASN A 132 -36.70 -3.74 10.97
CA ASN A 132 -35.92 -2.72 11.70
C ASN A 132 -34.47 -2.95 12.22
N SER A 133 -33.63 -1.98 11.82
CA SER A 133 -32.54 -1.32 12.56
C SER A 133 -31.16 -1.99 12.70
N THR A 134 -30.22 -1.48 11.88
CA THR A 134 -28.85 -1.06 12.25
C THR A 134 -27.94 -2.03 13.01
N ARG A 135 -27.00 -2.65 12.26
CA ARG A 135 -25.60 -2.80 12.66
C ARG A 135 -24.77 -3.03 11.40
N LEU A 136 -23.82 -2.15 11.09
CA LEU A 136 -22.76 -2.48 10.13
C LEU A 136 -21.93 -3.60 10.75
N GLU A 137 -22.21 -4.84 10.36
CA GLU A 137 -21.28 -5.95 10.56
C GLU A 137 -20.09 -5.74 9.62
N SER A 138 -18.91 -5.84 10.22
CA SER A 138 -17.62 -5.90 9.58
C SER A 138 -17.64 -6.92 8.45
N VAL A 139 -17.36 -6.46 7.23
CA VAL A 139 -17.01 -7.34 6.10
C VAL A 139 -15.70 -8.02 6.45
N GLU A 140 -15.78 -9.24 6.98
CA GLU A 140 -14.66 -10.16 7.00
C GLU A 140 -14.34 -10.49 5.53
N LEU A 141 -13.15 -10.08 5.08
CA LEU A 141 -12.59 -10.60 3.84
C LEU A 141 -12.55 -12.14 3.95
N PRO A 142 -12.87 -12.88 2.88
CA PRO A 142 -12.72 -14.33 2.91
C PRO A 142 -11.26 -14.62 3.24
N ALA A 143 -11.07 -15.34 4.36
CA ALA A 143 -9.78 -15.83 4.79
C ALA A 143 -9.11 -16.49 3.58
N ALA A 144 -7.96 -15.95 3.18
CA ALA A 144 -7.06 -16.65 2.28
C ALA A 144 -6.93 -18.08 2.84
N ALA A 145 -7.25 -19.08 2.01
CA ALA A 145 -7.25 -20.47 2.41
C ALA A 145 -5.86 -20.79 2.97
N ALA A 146 -5.77 -20.85 4.30
CA ALA A 146 -4.55 -21.15 4.98
C ALA A 146 -4.13 -22.56 4.56
N ALA A 147 -2.87 -22.71 4.16
CA ALA A 147 -2.22 -24.01 4.05
C ALA A 147 -2.65 -24.88 5.24
N THR A 148 -3.04 -26.14 4.98
CA THR A 148 -3.49 -27.08 6.01
C THR A 148 -2.35 -27.34 6.99
N THR A 149 -2.22 -26.46 7.97
CA THR A 149 -1.10 -26.45 8.92
C THR A 149 -1.53 -27.33 10.09
N THR A 150 -1.08 -28.58 10.10
CA THR A 150 -1.24 -29.43 11.28
C THR A 150 -0.24 -28.98 12.33
N THR A 151 -0.76 -28.34 13.38
CA THR A 151 0.03 -27.95 14.56
C THR A 151 0.01 -29.14 15.51
N THR A 152 1.19 -29.69 15.81
CA THR A 152 1.33 -30.82 16.72
C THR A 152 2.29 -30.43 17.83
N THR A 153 1.90 -30.70 19.07
CA THR A 153 2.76 -30.45 20.23
C THR A 153 3.61 -31.68 20.50
N ALA A 154 4.92 -31.49 20.65
CA ALA A 154 5.85 -32.58 20.96
C ALA A 154 6.57 -32.32 22.28
N ALA A 155 6.77 -33.41 23.04
CA ALA A 155 7.62 -33.36 24.23
C ALA A 155 9.06 -32.97 23.84
N PRO A 156 9.73 -32.13 24.64
CA PRO A 156 11.13 -31.75 24.45
C PRO A 156 12.02 -32.91 24.90
N THR A 157 12.11 -33.98 24.10
CA THR A 157 13.05 -35.07 24.36
C THR A 157 14.00 -35.18 23.17
N ALA A 158 15.29 -34.99 23.43
CA ALA A 158 16.32 -35.27 22.43
C ALA A 158 16.38 -36.80 22.17
N PRO A 159 16.34 -37.26 20.91
CA PRO A 159 16.53 -38.68 20.63
C PRO A 159 17.95 -39.10 21.00
N THR A 160 18.10 -40.27 21.63
CA THR A 160 19.42 -40.83 21.96
C THR A 160 20.23 -40.99 20.66
N THR A 161 21.36 -40.29 20.56
CA THR A 161 22.08 -39.92 19.32
C THR A 161 22.69 -41.10 18.54
N THR A 162 22.36 -42.35 18.86
CA THR A 162 23.03 -43.57 18.35
C THR A 162 22.23 -44.39 17.32
N THR A 163 21.01 -43.99 16.92
CA THR A 163 20.14 -44.88 16.08
C THR A 163 19.42 -44.23 14.90
N MET A 164 19.71 -42.99 14.51
CA MET A 164 18.98 -42.34 13.40
C MET A 164 19.69 -42.47 12.06
N THR A 165 18.92 -42.78 11.01
CA THR A 165 19.38 -42.67 9.61
C THR A 165 19.53 -41.20 9.22
N PRO A 166 20.38 -40.86 8.23
CA PRO A 166 20.55 -39.47 7.75
C PRO A 166 19.23 -38.80 7.34
N ARG A 167 18.29 -39.59 6.81
CA ARG A 167 16.94 -39.12 6.44
C ARG A 167 16.11 -38.73 7.67
N GLN A 168 16.12 -39.57 8.70
CA GLN A 168 15.42 -39.29 9.96
C GLN A 168 16.00 -38.09 10.71
N ALA A 169 17.32 -37.91 10.66
CA ALA A 169 17.98 -36.73 11.23
C ALA A 169 17.55 -35.44 10.51
N LYS A 170 17.45 -35.48 9.17
CA LYS A 170 16.97 -34.34 8.37
C LYS A 170 15.52 -34.01 8.69
N GLU A 171 14.64 -35.01 8.74
CA GLU A 171 13.22 -34.83 9.09
C GLU A 171 13.04 -34.32 10.53
N TYR A 172 13.86 -34.80 11.47
CA TYR A 172 13.89 -34.33 12.85
C TYR A 172 14.26 -32.84 12.93
N CYS A 173 15.29 -32.44 12.18
CA CYS A 173 15.68 -31.05 12.12
C CYS A 173 14.61 -30.17 11.49
N THR A 174 14.14 -30.49 10.28
CA THR A 174 13.23 -29.62 9.52
C THR A 174 11.93 -29.37 10.27
N ALA A 175 11.43 -30.36 11.02
CA ALA A 175 10.26 -30.20 11.87
C ALA A 175 10.47 -29.19 13.01
N ARG A 176 11.67 -29.13 13.60
CA ARG A 176 12.00 -28.28 14.77
C ARG A 176 12.61 -26.95 14.41
N HIS A 177 13.22 -26.83 13.23
CA HIS A 177 13.88 -25.62 12.72
C HIS A 177 12.98 -24.39 12.85
N GLY A 178 11.77 -24.44 12.28
CA GLY A 178 10.85 -23.30 12.34
C GLY A 178 10.31 -22.99 13.74
N ALA A 179 10.29 -23.95 14.66
CA ALA A 179 9.91 -23.72 16.05
C ALA A 179 11.04 -23.02 16.82
N MET A 180 12.27 -23.48 16.64
CA MET A 180 13.46 -22.88 17.23
C MET A 180 13.66 -21.44 16.75
N LEU A 181 13.55 -21.17 15.45
CA LEU A 181 13.68 -19.81 14.93
C LEU A 181 12.62 -18.85 15.52
N ARG A 182 11.35 -19.29 15.59
CA ARG A 182 10.28 -18.51 16.24
C ARG A 182 10.56 -18.26 17.72
N TRP A 183 11.18 -19.21 18.40
CA TRP A 183 11.63 -19.04 19.78
C TRP A 183 12.77 -18.01 19.88
N MET A 184 13.73 -18.02 18.95
CA MET A 184 14.85 -17.07 18.92
C MET A 184 14.40 -15.62 18.67
N VAL A 185 13.39 -15.39 17.84
CA VAL A 185 12.90 -14.04 17.50
C VAL A 185 12.36 -13.28 18.72
N LYS A 186 11.84 -13.98 19.74
CA LYS A 186 11.30 -13.36 20.96
C LYS A 186 12.40 -12.64 21.75
N GLU A 187 12.16 -11.39 22.12
CA GLU A 187 13.17 -10.55 22.80
C GLU A 187 13.63 -11.13 24.15
N ASP A 188 12.71 -11.73 24.92
CA ASP A 188 12.99 -12.37 26.21
C ASP A 188 14.05 -13.48 26.12
N ASN A 189 14.18 -14.11 24.95
CA ASN A 189 15.07 -15.25 24.73
C ASN A 189 16.47 -14.85 24.27
N ARG A 190 16.71 -13.56 23.94
CA ARG A 190 18.02 -13.09 23.44
C ARG A 190 19.17 -13.32 24.43
N GLY A 191 18.91 -13.25 25.73
CA GLY A 191 19.92 -13.53 26.76
C GLY A 191 20.47 -14.96 26.71
N ASN A 192 19.64 -15.91 26.25
CA ASN A 192 19.96 -17.33 26.21
C ASN A 192 20.72 -17.72 24.92
N TRP A 193 20.82 -16.81 23.94
CA TRP A 193 21.50 -17.10 22.67
C TRP A 193 22.96 -17.51 22.88
N SER A 194 23.64 -16.91 23.87
CA SER A 194 25.02 -17.26 24.21
C SER A 194 25.20 -18.73 24.61
N THR A 195 24.21 -19.29 25.32
CA THR A 195 24.25 -20.68 25.80
C THR A 195 24.06 -21.69 24.66
N ILE A 196 23.23 -21.36 23.68
CA ILE A 196 22.86 -22.27 22.60
C ILE A 196 23.84 -22.16 21.42
N LEU A 197 24.28 -20.95 21.07
CA LEU A 197 25.15 -20.70 19.91
C LEU A 197 26.63 -21.06 20.20
N GLY A 198 27.11 -20.91 21.45
CA GLY A 198 28.53 -21.11 21.76
C GLY A 198 29.45 -20.18 20.96
N GLU A 199 30.60 -20.69 20.46
CA GLU A 199 31.49 -19.96 19.53
C GLU A 199 30.93 -19.84 18.09
N ALA A 200 29.78 -20.46 17.78
CA ALA A 200 29.17 -20.32 16.46
C ALA A 200 28.66 -18.88 16.28
N ALA A 201 29.08 -18.24 15.19
CA ALA A 201 28.63 -16.90 14.84
C ALA A 201 27.09 -16.92 14.70
N GLY A 202 26.42 -16.02 15.44
CA GLY A 202 24.97 -15.89 15.41
C GLY A 202 24.41 -15.46 14.05
N PRO A 203 23.08 -15.28 13.94
CA PRO A 203 22.43 -14.87 12.70
C PRO A 203 23.06 -13.60 12.12
N ARG A 204 23.49 -13.66 10.85
CA ARG A 204 24.10 -12.52 10.15
C ARG A 204 23.04 -11.69 9.45
N TYR A 205 22.85 -10.47 9.93
CA TYR A 205 21.98 -9.50 9.25
C TYR A 205 22.71 -8.88 8.06
N PRO A 206 21.98 -8.57 6.96
CA PRO A 206 22.57 -7.92 5.80
C PRO A 206 22.99 -6.49 6.14
N ASP A 207 24.17 -6.09 5.65
CA ASP A 207 24.57 -4.70 5.67
C ASP A 207 23.89 -3.97 4.50
N TYR A 208 22.85 -3.21 4.80
CA TYR A 208 22.07 -2.49 3.79
C TYR A 208 22.90 -1.48 2.99
N SER A 209 23.98 -0.96 3.59
CA SER A 209 24.80 0.07 2.95
C SER A 209 25.58 -0.49 1.75
N SER A 210 26.16 -1.67 1.88
CA SER A 210 26.81 -2.39 0.79
C SER A 210 25.81 -2.98 -0.20
N VAL A 211 24.70 -3.56 0.29
CA VAL A 211 23.68 -4.19 -0.56
C VAL A 211 22.98 -3.21 -1.50
N MET A 212 22.70 -1.99 -1.05
CA MET A 212 21.95 -0.99 -1.84
C MET A 212 22.84 0.03 -2.56
N SER A 213 24.17 -0.06 -2.44
CA SER A 213 25.10 0.96 -2.98
C SER A 213 24.99 1.15 -4.49
N GLU A 214 24.75 0.06 -5.23
CA GLU A 214 24.63 0.03 -6.71
C GLU A 214 23.17 0.00 -7.20
N GLY A 215 22.20 0.19 -6.29
CA GLY A 215 20.78 0.02 -6.58
C GLY A 215 20.27 -1.39 -6.29
N CYS A 216 19.08 -1.71 -6.78
CA CYS A 216 18.41 -2.98 -6.53
C CYS A 216 17.84 -3.56 -7.82
N GLY A 217 18.20 -4.80 -8.17
CA GLY A 217 17.58 -5.51 -9.29
C GLY A 217 16.25 -6.15 -8.89
N GLY A 218 15.22 -6.07 -9.74
CA GLY A 218 14.01 -6.88 -9.66
C GLY A 218 14.28 -8.35 -10.00
N PHE A 219 13.24 -9.15 -10.24
CA PHE A 219 13.40 -10.58 -10.55
C PHE A 219 14.28 -10.85 -11.79
N ALA A 220 14.30 -9.93 -12.77
CA ALA A 220 15.15 -10.01 -13.96
C ALA A 220 16.26 -8.95 -13.86
N ARG A 221 17.43 -9.33 -13.31
CA ARG A 221 18.53 -8.39 -13.00
C ARG A 221 19.09 -7.70 -14.23
N GLY A 222 19.01 -8.32 -15.41
CA GLY A 222 19.51 -7.76 -16.66
C GLY A 222 18.62 -6.67 -17.28
N VAL A 223 17.37 -6.55 -16.84
CA VAL A 223 16.38 -5.63 -17.45
C VAL A 223 15.76 -4.69 -16.40
N LEU A 224 15.42 -5.23 -15.22
CA LEU A 224 14.72 -4.51 -14.16
C LEU A 224 15.72 -4.06 -13.10
N GLN A 225 16.63 -3.16 -13.45
CA GLN A 225 17.54 -2.55 -12.48
C GLN A 225 16.97 -1.23 -11.98
N TRP A 226 16.73 -1.11 -10.66
CA TRP A 226 16.27 0.11 -10.02
C TRP A 226 17.48 0.89 -9.47
N PRO A 227 17.73 2.11 -9.96
CA PRO A 227 18.86 2.90 -9.50
C PRO A 227 18.67 3.38 -8.05
N PRO A 228 19.76 3.57 -7.28
CA PRO A 228 19.69 3.96 -5.88
C PRO A 228 18.94 5.28 -5.66
N ASP A 229 19.04 6.23 -6.61
CA ASP A 229 18.40 7.54 -6.49
C ASP A 229 16.87 7.50 -6.57
N MET A 230 16.28 6.41 -7.10
CA MET A 230 14.82 6.21 -7.15
C MET A 230 14.29 5.56 -5.86
N ILE A 231 15.16 4.89 -5.11
CA ILE A 231 14.78 4.08 -3.94
C ILE A 231 15.26 4.71 -2.61
N LEU A 232 16.35 5.48 -2.63
CA LEU A 232 16.96 6.13 -1.48
C LEU A 232 16.81 7.65 -1.56
N GLY A 233 16.26 8.25 -0.52
CA GLY A 233 16.24 9.70 -0.33
C GLY A 233 17.41 10.17 0.53
N ASN A 234 18.10 11.23 0.08
CA ASN A 234 19.23 11.85 0.77
C ASN A 234 20.31 10.82 1.18
N ALA A 235 20.79 10.07 0.20
CA ALA A 235 21.86 9.09 0.35
C ALA A 235 23.20 9.78 0.64
N ARG A 236 23.79 9.50 1.79
CA ARG A 236 25.14 9.96 2.19
C ARG A 236 26.16 8.90 1.83
N ARG A 237 27.12 9.27 0.98
CA ARG A 237 28.23 8.41 0.57
C ARG A 237 29.52 8.88 1.21
N ASN A 238 30.40 7.94 1.51
CA ASN A 238 31.73 8.24 2.01
C ASN A 238 32.57 8.89 0.90
N ALA A 239 33.25 10.00 1.21
CA ALA A 239 33.99 10.79 0.22
C ALA A 239 35.21 10.05 -0.35
N SER A 240 35.79 9.10 0.40
CA SER A 240 36.99 8.37 -0.02
C SER A 240 36.68 7.09 -0.81
N THR A 241 35.64 6.35 -0.45
CA THR A 241 35.31 5.04 -1.06
C THR A 241 34.13 5.11 -2.03
N GLY A 242 33.34 6.19 -2.01
CA GLY A 242 32.08 6.29 -2.77
C GLY A 242 30.96 5.35 -2.27
N ALA A 243 31.24 4.54 -1.25
CA ALA A 243 30.29 3.61 -0.67
C ALA A 243 29.17 4.35 0.06
N LEU A 244 27.95 3.86 -0.06
CA LEU A 244 26.80 4.33 0.71
C LEU A 244 27.07 4.10 2.20
N GLN A 245 26.78 5.08 3.04
CA GLN A 245 26.90 4.97 4.50
C GLN A 245 25.55 5.10 5.20
N ALA A 246 24.71 6.02 4.74
CA ALA A 246 23.39 6.25 5.31
C ALA A 246 22.42 6.78 4.25
N ALA A 247 21.12 6.62 4.48
CA ALA A 247 20.06 7.28 3.73
C ALA A 247 19.02 7.80 4.72
N SER A 248 18.35 8.91 4.37
CA SER A 248 17.36 9.53 5.28
C SER A 248 15.94 9.04 5.01
N ALA A 249 15.65 8.63 3.78
CA ALA A 249 14.32 8.18 3.39
C ALA A 249 14.39 7.00 2.42
N LEU A 250 13.30 6.23 2.36
CA LEU A 250 13.10 5.15 1.40
C LEU A 250 11.85 5.45 0.58
N GLN A 251 11.91 5.16 -0.71
CA GLN A 251 10.79 5.33 -1.63
C GLN A 251 10.42 3.98 -2.24
N SER A 252 9.12 3.71 -2.29
CA SER A 252 8.55 2.55 -2.96
C SER A 252 7.41 3.00 -3.85
N VAL A 253 7.39 2.53 -5.10
CA VAL A 253 6.40 2.93 -6.10
C VAL A 253 5.61 1.69 -6.52
N PHE A 254 4.30 1.73 -6.28
CA PHE A 254 3.37 0.71 -6.74
C PHE A 254 2.78 1.15 -8.08
N LEU A 255 3.11 0.42 -9.15
CA LEU A 255 2.58 0.69 -10.48
C LEU A 255 1.19 0.07 -10.59
N VAL A 256 0.17 0.92 -10.72
CA VAL A 256 -1.22 0.51 -10.90
C VAL A 256 -1.60 0.75 -12.36
N ALA A 257 -2.36 -0.19 -12.94
CA ALA A 257 -2.85 -0.07 -14.32
C ALA A 257 -3.87 1.06 -14.46
N SER A 258 -4.00 1.63 -15.67
CA SER A 258 -4.99 2.67 -15.94
C SER A 258 -6.43 2.12 -15.90
N PRO A 259 -7.45 2.96 -15.69
CA PRO A 259 -8.85 2.53 -15.73
C PRO A 259 -9.23 1.83 -17.04
N ASN A 260 -8.68 2.30 -18.17
CA ASN A 260 -8.92 1.69 -19.47
C ASN A 260 -8.26 0.30 -19.61
N ASP A 261 -7.05 0.12 -19.09
CA ASP A 261 -6.38 -1.18 -19.11
C ASP A 261 -7.11 -2.20 -18.23
N VAL A 262 -7.57 -1.77 -17.06
CA VAL A 262 -8.38 -2.60 -16.15
C VAL A 262 -9.71 -2.95 -16.82
N TYR A 263 -10.36 -1.99 -17.47
CA TYR A 263 -11.57 -2.24 -18.25
C TYR A 263 -11.33 -3.32 -19.32
N LEU A 264 -10.31 -3.14 -20.17
CA LEU A 264 -10.00 -4.08 -21.27
C LEU A 264 -9.60 -5.47 -20.76
N ARG A 265 -8.86 -5.55 -19.65
CA ARG A 265 -8.41 -6.82 -19.05
C ARG A 265 -9.57 -7.70 -18.57
N PHE A 266 -10.64 -7.07 -18.09
CA PHE A 266 -11.81 -7.78 -17.55
C PHE A 266 -13.05 -7.75 -18.46
N LYS A 267 -13.02 -6.98 -19.56
CA LYS A 267 -14.11 -6.92 -20.56
C LYS A 267 -14.34 -8.24 -21.26
N THR A 268 -13.27 -8.98 -21.57
CA THR A 268 -13.37 -10.26 -22.28
C THR A 268 -13.22 -11.43 -21.32
N SER A 269 -14.24 -12.30 -21.27
CA SER A 269 -14.22 -13.54 -20.49
C SER A 269 -13.12 -14.53 -20.91
N ALA A 270 -12.40 -14.24 -22.00
CA ALA A 270 -11.36 -15.09 -22.59
C ALA A 270 -9.95 -14.87 -22.00
N SER A 271 -9.75 -13.90 -21.11
CA SER A 271 -8.48 -13.75 -20.40
C SER A 271 -8.27 -14.90 -19.40
N LEU A 272 -7.04 -15.40 -19.26
CA LEU A 272 -6.64 -16.41 -18.26
C LEU A 272 -6.87 -15.98 -16.80
N ILE A 273 -7.20 -14.69 -16.59
CA ILE A 273 -7.50 -14.03 -15.32
C ILE A 273 -8.87 -13.33 -15.44
N SER A 274 -9.79 -13.88 -16.23
CA SER A 274 -11.15 -13.37 -16.29
C SER A 274 -11.90 -13.78 -15.02
N LYS A 275 -12.56 -12.81 -14.38
CA LYS A 275 -13.56 -13.10 -13.34
C LYS A 275 -14.88 -13.33 -14.09
N PRO A 276 -15.36 -14.59 -14.24
CA PRO A 276 -16.50 -14.91 -15.08
C PRO A 276 -17.79 -14.21 -14.62
N GLU A 277 -17.91 -13.92 -13.32
CA GLU A 277 -19.04 -13.18 -12.75
C GLU A 277 -19.08 -11.70 -13.18
N LEU A 278 -17.92 -11.10 -13.49
CA LEU A 278 -17.82 -9.69 -13.84
C LEU A 278 -18.18 -9.42 -15.31
N ALA A 279 -18.05 -10.44 -16.18
CA ALA A 279 -18.40 -10.34 -17.60
C ALA A 279 -19.92 -10.22 -17.84
N ASN A 280 -20.74 -10.63 -16.86
CA ASN A 280 -22.20 -10.54 -16.92
C ASN A 280 -22.75 -9.22 -16.35
N ALA A 281 -21.91 -8.44 -15.65
CA ALA A 281 -22.25 -7.12 -15.14
C ALA A 281 -22.06 -6.05 -16.24
N ASN A 282 -22.76 -4.92 -16.12
CA ASN A 282 -22.53 -3.70 -16.91
C ASN A 282 -21.14 -3.11 -16.59
N TRP A 283 -20.08 -3.80 -16.99
CA TRP A 283 -18.71 -3.39 -16.79
C TRP A 283 -18.40 -2.23 -17.75
N THR A 284 -18.18 -1.05 -17.19
CA THR A 284 -17.86 0.19 -17.91
C THR A 284 -16.48 0.69 -17.50
N THR A 285 -15.93 1.63 -18.28
CA THR A 285 -14.69 2.33 -17.91
C THR A 285 -14.84 3.11 -16.60
N THR A 286 -16.03 3.65 -16.32
CA THR A 286 -16.33 4.38 -15.08
C THR A 286 -16.35 3.44 -13.86
N ALA A 287 -16.91 2.24 -14.00
CA ALA A 287 -16.85 1.24 -12.92
C ALA A 287 -15.39 0.81 -12.65
N ALA A 288 -14.57 0.66 -13.70
CA ALA A 288 -13.15 0.36 -13.55
C ALA A 288 -12.39 1.48 -12.84
N GLU A 289 -12.70 2.74 -13.16
CA GLU A 289 -12.15 3.90 -12.47
C GLU A 289 -12.53 3.91 -10.98
N GLU A 290 -13.81 3.70 -10.67
CA GLU A 290 -14.30 3.65 -9.28
C GLU A 290 -13.61 2.56 -8.46
N VAL A 291 -13.37 1.38 -9.05
CA VAL A 291 -12.62 0.29 -8.40
C VAL A 291 -11.17 0.71 -8.09
N ILE A 292 -10.49 1.36 -9.02
CA ILE A 292 -9.11 1.81 -8.79
C ILE A 292 -9.08 2.91 -7.73
N VAL A 293 -9.98 3.89 -7.82
CA VAL A 293 -10.06 5.02 -6.88
C VAL A 293 -10.39 4.53 -5.47
N SER A 294 -11.36 3.64 -5.33
CA SER A 294 -11.73 3.03 -4.04
C SER A 294 -10.59 2.21 -3.46
N TRP A 295 -9.90 1.41 -4.27
CA TRP A 295 -8.71 0.68 -3.85
C TRP A 295 -7.59 1.62 -3.40
N GLN A 296 -7.28 2.68 -4.16
CA GLN A 296 -6.24 3.65 -3.82
C GLN A 296 -6.56 4.35 -2.48
N ARG A 297 -7.81 4.78 -2.27
CA ARG A 297 -8.24 5.39 -1.00
C ARG A 297 -8.17 4.42 0.17
N ALA A 298 -8.64 3.18 0.01
CA ALA A 298 -8.57 2.17 1.05
C ALA A 298 -7.12 1.81 1.40
N PHE A 299 -6.27 1.67 0.38
CA PHE A 299 -4.87 1.34 0.54
C PHE A 299 -4.09 2.42 1.29
N THR A 300 -4.27 3.69 0.92
CA THR A 300 -3.59 4.81 1.61
C THR A 300 -4.05 4.94 3.06
N GLN A 301 -5.35 4.75 3.34
CA GLN A 301 -5.88 4.74 4.70
C GLN A 301 -5.32 3.60 5.56
N LEU A 302 -5.20 2.40 4.98
CA LEU A 302 -4.60 1.24 5.65
C LEU A 302 -3.13 1.52 6.00
N LEU A 303 -2.37 2.09 5.06
CA LEU A 303 -0.96 2.44 5.26
C LEU A 303 -0.76 3.43 6.40
N TYR A 304 -1.60 4.46 6.54
CA TYR A 304 -1.50 5.41 7.65
C TYR A 304 -1.84 4.76 9.00
N LYS A 305 -2.90 3.94 9.05
CA LYS A 305 -3.42 3.33 10.29
C LYS A 305 -2.76 1.99 10.65
N HIS A 306 -1.69 1.63 9.96
CA HIS A 306 -1.10 0.31 10.12
C HIS A 306 -0.45 0.13 11.49
N LYS A 307 -0.78 -0.97 12.19
CA LYS A 307 -0.32 -1.25 13.56
C LYS A 307 1.18 -1.15 13.73
N HIS A 308 1.97 -1.57 12.74
CA HIS A 308 3.44 -1.54 12.82
C HIS A 308 4.06 -0.14 12.68
N ASN A 309 3.27 0.91 12.42
CA ASN A 309 3.76 2.29 12.42
C ASN A 309 3.85 2.85 13.84
N PHE A 310 3.01 2.34 14.75
CA PHE A 310 2.91 2.76 16.14
C PHE A 310 3.53 1.70 17.05
N GLU A 311 4.29 2.17 18.04
CA GLU A 311 4.86 1.34 19.08
C GLU A 311 4.22 1.77 20.40
N THR A 312 3.57 0.83 21.09
CA THR A 312 3.00 1.09 22.41
C THR A 312 4.15 1.10 23.41
N THR A 313 4.48 2.28 23.93
CA THR A 313 5.45 2.41 25.02
C THR A 313 4.81 1.92 26.32
N ASP A 314 5.62 1.43 27.27
CA ASP A 314 5.16 0.85 28.55
C ASP A 314 4.19 1.76 29.35
N ASP A 315 4.20 3.07 29.10
CA ASP A 315 3.30 4.06 29.69
C ASP A 315 1.89 4.11 29.03
N GLY A 316 1.59 3.21 28.09
CA GLY A 316 0.34 3.20 27.32
C GLY A 316 0.25 4.29 26.24
N ALA A 317 1.32 5.06 26.04
CA ALA A 317 1.42 6.08 25.00
C ALA A 317 1.84 5.45 23.67
N GLU A 318 1.07 5.70 22.62
CA GLU A 318 1.42 5.30 21.25
C GLU A 318 2.47 6.26 20.70
N LYS A 319 3.69 5.74 20.46
CA LYS A 319 4.77 6.50 19.84
C LYS A 319 4.94 6.07 18.39
N GLU A 320 4.97 7.03 17.47
CA GLU A 320 5.24 6.76 16.05
C GLU A 320 6.69 6.29 15.88
N ARG A 321 6.88 5.02 15.53
CA ARG A 321 8.19 4.44 15.22
C ARG A 321 8.59 4.72 13.78
N ARG A 322 7.62 4.79 12.87
CA ARG A 322 7.81 4.97 11.42
C ARG A 322 6.78 5.94 10.85
N THR A 323 7.25 6.99 10.20
CA THR A 323 6.41 7.95 9.46
C THR A 323 6.38 7.58 7.99
N ILE A 324 5.20 7.21 7.47
CA ILE A 324 5.00 6.84 6.06
C ILE A 324 4.09 7.89 5.41
N HIS A 325 4.50 8.40 4.25
CA HIS A 325 3.72 9.35 3.45
C HIS A 325 3.27 8.71 2.13
N PRO A 326 2.14 7.98 2.12
CA PRO A 326 1.57 7.48 0.89
C PRO A 326 1.04 8.63 0.03
N LEU A 327 1.41 8.63 -1.25
CA LEU A 327 0.89 9.54 -2.26
C LEU A 327 0.27 8.71 -3.39
N ALA A 328 -1.05 8.87 -3.58
CA ALA A 328 -1.76 8.28 -4.71
C ALA A 328 -2.12 9.36 -5.73
N SER A 329 -2.35 8.96 -6.99
CA SER A 329 -2.81 9.88 -8.04
C SER A 329 -4.13 10.56 -7.68
N THR A 330 -5.04 9.83 -7.03
CA THR A 330 -6.31 10.40 -6.52
C THR A 330 -6.10 11.46 -5.46
N SER A 331 -5.08 11.34 -4.61
CA SER A 331 -4.80 12.34 -3.57
C SER A 331 -4.42 13.70 -4.15
N ILE A 332 -3.75 13.73 -5.32
CA ILE A 332 -3.42 14.99 -6.00
C ILE A 332 -4.68 15.63 -6.58
N ALA A 333 -5.58 14.84 -7.15
CA ALA A 333 -6.87 15.32 -7.64
C ALA A 333 -7.75 15.83 -6.49
N ASP A 334 -7.82 15.08 -5.38
CA ASP A 334 -8.56 15.47 -4.17
C ASP A 334 -8.01 16.79 -3.59
N MET A 335 -6.67 16.95 -3.52
CA MET A 335 -6.05 18.21 -3.08
C MET A 335 -6.42 19.38 -4.02
N LEU A 336 -6.39 19.16 -5.33
CA LEU A 336 -6.75 20.19 -6.30
C LEU A 336 -8.23 20.57 -6.18
N GLU A 337 -9.11 19.59 -5.98
CA GLU A 337 -10.53 19.83 -5.76
C GLU A 337 -10.77 20.64 -4.48
N GLU A 338 -10.09 20.30 -3.39
CA GLU A 338 -10.14 21.06 -2.14
C GLU A 338 -9.66 22.52 -2.33
N PHE A 339 -8.59 22.73 -3.10
CA PHE A 339 -8.15 24.09 -3.46
C PHE A 339 -9.16 24.84 -4.35
N CYS A 340 -9.96 24.14 -5.15
CA CYS A 340 -11.00 24.76 -5.98
C CYS A 340 -12.28 25.07 -5.21
N GLN A 341 -12.51 24.47 -4.03
CA GLN A 341 -13.72 24.70 -3.25
C GLN A 341 -13.78 26.12 -2.67
N PHE A 342 -14.97 26.72 -2.75
CA PHE A 342 -15.20 28.06 -2.23
C PHE A 342 -15.30 28.04 -0.71
N ASN A 343 -14.45 28.80 -0.02
CA ASN A 343 -14.68 29.10 1.39
C ASN A 343 -15.69 30.25 1.53
N TYR A 344 -16.98 29.90 1.40
CA TYR A 344 -18.09 30.86 1.46
C TYR A 344 -18.08 31.71 2.74
N THR A 345 -17.59 31.16 3.85
CA THR A 345 -17.50 31.86 5.14
C THR A 345 -16.56 33.06 5.04
N ILE A 346 -15.36 32.88 4.48
CA ILE A 346 -14.38 33.98 4.33
C ILE A 346 -14.91 35.04 3.36
N ILE A 347 -15.53 34.61 2.26
CA ILE A 347 -16.13 35.52 1.27
C ILE A 347 -17.24 36.36 1.91
N LEU A 348 -18.17 35.75 2.65
CA LEU A 348 -19.26 36.47 3.30
C LEU A 348 -18.75 37.45 4.36
N VAL A 349 -17.77 37.05 5.17
CA VAL A 349 -17.14 37.93 6.17
C VAL A 349 -16.44 39.12 5.49
N GLY A 350 -15.67 38.89 4.42
CA GLY A 350 -14.99 39.95 3.70
C GLY A 350 -15.96 40.95 3.05
N TYR A 351 -17.03 40.45 2.43
CA TYR A 351 -18.07 41.28 1.81
C TYR A 351 -18.85 42.07 2.87
N GLY A 352 -19.18 41.43 3.99
CA GLY A 352 -19.84 42.07 5.13
C GLY A 352 -18.99 43.19 5.73
N LEU A 353 -17.70 42.96 5.93
CA LEU A 353 -16.78 43.97 6.48
C LEU A 353 -16.63 45.16 5.53
N MET A 354 -16.54 44.93 4.21
CA MET A 354 -16.49 46.00 3.22
C MET A 354 -17.78 46.82 3.15
N LEU A 355 -18.93 46.18 3.30
CA LEU A 355 -20.22 46.87 3.36
C LEU A 355 -20.34 47.73 4.62
N VAL A 356 -19.93 47.22 5.78
CA VAL A 356 -19.88 48.00 7.03
C VAL A 356 -18.92 49.18 6.87
N TYR A 357 -17.73 48.94 6.31
CA TYR A 357 -16.75 50.00 6.03
C TYR A 357 -17.33 51.10 5.13
N ALA A 358 -18.00 50.72 4.04
CA ALA A 358 -18.63 51.67 3.13
C ALA A 358 -19.75 52.49 3.77
N MET A 359 -20.58 51.84 4.60
CA MET A 359 -21.64 52.52 5.35
C MET A 359 -21.08 53.52 6.37
N VAL A 360 -20.09 53.10 7.17
CA VAL A 360 -19.50 53.96 8.22
C VAL A 360 -18.78 55.15 7.60
N THR A 361 -18.03 54.95 6.52
CA THR A 361 -17.23 56.01 5.89
C THR A 361 -18.10 57.11 5.24
N GLN A 362 -19.28 56.77 4.72
CA GLN A 362 -20.21 57.73 4.13
C GLN A 362 -21.27 58.24 5.11
N LEU A 363 -21.17 57.84 6.38
CA LEU A 363 -22.05 58.32 7.44
C LEU A 363 -21.65 59.75 7.82
N ARG A 364 -22.40 60.73 7.33
CA ARG A 364 -22.27 62.12 7.77
C ARG A 364 -23.30 62.40 8.87
N THR A 365 -22.81 62.63 10.08
CA THR A 365 -23.63 62.94 11.25
C THR A 365 -23.63 64.45 11.48
N GLU A 366 -24.82 65.04 11.54
CA GLU A 366 -25.03 66.39 12.07
C GLU A 366 -25.83 66.24 13.37
N GLY A 367 -25.14 66.23 14.52
CA GLY A 367 -25.76 65.99 15.83
C GLY A 367 -26.01 64.50 16.16
N CYS A 368 -27.04 64.21 16.97
CA CYS A 368 -27.37 62.87 17.49
C CYS A 368 -28.26 62.03 16.53
N LEU A 369 -28.67 62.59 15.39
CA LEU A 369 -29.48 61.92 14.36
C LEU A 369 -28.71 61.89 13.03
N PRO A 370 -28.94 60.88 12.17
CA PRO A 370 -28.37 60.86 10.83
C PRO A 370 -28.90 62.05 10.02
N ALA A 371 -28.00 62.84 9.45
CA ALA A 371 -28.38 63.99 8.62
C ALA A 371 -29.12 63.51 7.37
N ALA A 372 -30.12 64.29 6.91
CA ALA A 372 -30.86 64.02 5.68
C ALA A 372 -29.96 63.95 4.43
N HIS A 373 -28.73 64.46 4.52
CA HIS A 373 -27.69 64.39 3.50
C HIS A 373 -26.76 63.15 3.61
N SER A 374 -27.11 62.13 4.41
CA SER A 374 -26.28 60.92 4.51
C SER A 374 -26.38 60.07 3.22
N CYS A 375 -25.24 59.87 2.55
CA CYS A 375 -25.15 59.07 1.31
C CYS A 375 -25.12 57.55 1.57
N MET A 376 -25.56 57.09 2.74
CA MET A 376 -25.48 55.69 3.15
C MET A 376 -26.19 54.74 2.19
N GLY A 377 -27.34 55.15 1.63
CA GLY A 377 -28.07 54.37 0.63
C GLY A 377 -27.30 54.21 -0.69
N LEU A 378 -26.53 55.23 -1.09
CA LEU A 378 -25.66 55.17 -2.27
C LEU A 378 -24.51 54.20 -2.03
N ALA A 379 -23.89 54.21 -0.84
CA ALA A 379 -22.83 53.27 -0.45
C ALA A 379 -23.31 51.81 -0.54
N PHE A 380 -24.47 51.52 0.04
CA PHE A 380 -25.06 50.18 0.00
C PHE A 380 -25.38 49.74 -1.43
N ALA A 381 -26.08 50.59 -2.20
CA ALA A 381 -26.40 50.29 -3.60
C ALA A 381 -25.14 50.12 -4.46
N GLY A 382 -24.09 50.90 -4.18
CA GLY A 382 -22.79 50.81 -4.83
C GLY A 382 -22.13 49.46 -4.61
N VAL A 383 -21.98 49.03 -3.34
CA VAL A 383 -21.40 47.72 -3.00
C VAL A 383 -22.21 46.60 -3.65
N VAL A 384 -23.54 46.59 -3.49
CA VAL A 384 -24.41 45.57 -4.11
C VAL A 384 -24.25 45.52 -5.64
N THR A 385 -24.17 46.68 -6.30
CA THR A 385 -23.97 46.74 -7.76
C THR A 385 -22.60 46.17 -8.17
N VAL A 386 -21.53 46.49 -7.44
CA VAL A 386 -20.19 45.92 -7.69
C VAL A 386 -20.17 44.41 -7.49
N THR A 387 -20.87 43.90 -6.47
CA THR A 387 -21.01 42.45 -6.26
C THR A 387 -21.74 41.78 -7.41
N PHE A 388 -22.85 42.36 -7.88
CA PHE A 388 -23.62 41.83 -8.99
C PHE A 388 -22.84 41.89 -10.31
N ALA A 389 -22.08 42.98 -10.55
CA ALA A 389 -21.19 43.11 -11.70
C ALA A 389 -20.07 42.05 -11.67
N SER A 390 -19.52 41.75 -10.49
CA SER A 390 -18.48 40.71 -10.34
C SER A 390 -19.04 39.31 -10.64
N VAL A 391 -20.23 38.99 -10.10
CA VAL A 391 -20.93 37.72 -10.39
C VAL A 391 -21.29 37.61 -11.87
N ALA A 392 -21.79 38.67 -12.48
CA ALA A 392 -22.12 38.70 -13.90
C ALA A 392 -20.88 38.56 -14.79
N GLY A 393 -19.76 39.20 -14.43
CA GLY A 393 -18.50 39.08 -15.15
C GLY A 393 -17.92 37.66 -15.09
N LEU A 394 -17.93 37.03 -13.91
CA LEU A 394 -17.52 35.64 -13.74
C LEU A 394 -18.47 34.70 -14.50
N GLY A 395 -19.78 34.91 -14.43
CA GLY A 395 -20.76 34.15 -15.19
C GLY A 395 -20.55 34.26 -16.71
N MET A 396 -20.27 35.46 -17.21
CA MET A 396 -19.94 35.67 -18.62
C MET A 396 -18.63 35.00 -19.02
N ALA A 397 -17.61 34.96 -18.15
CA ALA A 397 -16.36 34.26 -18.41
C ALA A 397 -16.57 32.73 -18.55
N THR A 398 -17.43 32.14 -17.71
CA THR A 398 -17.80 30.71 -17.87
C THR A 398 -18.54 30.45 -19.17
N TRP A 399 -19.38 31.38 -19.61
CA TRP A 399 -20.10 31.27 -20.88
C TRP A 399 -19.16 31.23 -22.09
N PHE A 400 -18.03 31.95 -22.02
CA PHE A 400 -16.98 31.88 -23.06
C PHE A 400 -16.12 30.62 -22.96
N GLY A 401 -16.39 29.71 -22.02
CA GLY A 401 -15.64 28.47 -21.85
C GLY A 401 -14.27 28.67 -21.21
N ILE A 402 -14.05 29.76 -20.48
CA ILE A 402 -12.82 29.95 -19.72
C ILE A 402 -12.91 29.09 -18.46
N GLU A 403 -12.06 28.07 -18.36
CA GLU A 403 -11.95 27.23 -17.18
C GLU A 403 -11.43 28.04 -16.00
N PHE A 404 -12.08 27.89 -14.84
CA PHE A 404 -11.63 28.56 -13.63
C PHE A 404 -10.50 27.79 -12.97
N ASN A 405 -9.46 28.52 -12.56
CA ASN A 405 -8.42 28.03 -11.68
C ASN A 405 -8.81 28.31 -10.22
N ALA A 406 -8.26 27.53 -9.27
CA ALA A 406 -8.39 27.76 -7.84
C ALA A 406 -8.02 29.22 -7.44
N ALA A 407 -7.00 29.78 -8.08
CA ALA A 407 -6.61 31.18 -7.84
C ALA A 407 -7.69 32.18 -8.30
N THR A 408 -8.38 31.90 -9.41
CA THR A 408 -9.41 32.81 -9.93
C THR A 408 -10.67 32.78 -9.07
N THR A 409 -11.07 31.62 -8.57
CA THR A 409 -12.27 31.49 -7.72
C THR A 409 -12.06 32.11 -6.33
N GLN A 410 -10.85 32.00 -5.78
CA GLN A 410 -10.54 32.49 -4.43
C GLN A 410 -10.20 33.99 -4.37
N ILE A 411 -9.41 34.52 -5.33
CA ILE A 411 -8.83 35.87 -5.20
C ILE A 411 -9.67 36.92 -5.93
N VAL A 412 -10.20 36.60 -7.11
CA VAL A 412 -10.86 37.57 -7.99
C VAL A 412 -12.05 38.27 -7.32
N PRO A 413 -12.95 37.60 -6.57
CA PRO A 413 -14.07 38.28 -5.92
C PRO A 413 -13.64 39.40 -4.95
N PHE A 414 -12.54 39.20 -4.20
CA PHE A 414 -12.02 40.22 -3.29
C PHE A 414 -11.35 41.36 -4.04
N LEU A 415 -10.60 41.04 -5.10
CA LEU A 415 -9.89 42.02 -5.90
C LEU A 415 -10.87 42.92 -6.69
N THR A 416 -11.91 42.34 -7.30
CA THR A 416 -12.94 43.12 -8.02
C THR A 416 -13.75 43.99 -7.07
N LEU A 417 -14.03 43.49 -5.86
CA LEU A 417 -14.72 44.29 -4.85
C LEU A 417 -13.86 45.45 -4.36
N GLY A 418 -12.59 45.21 -4.03
CA GLY A 418 -11.68 46.27 -3.56
C GLY A 418 -11.50 47.39 -4.60
N ILE A 419 -11.25 47.02 -5.87
CA ILE A 419 -11.11 47.99 -6.96
C ILE A 419 -12.44 48.66 -7.30
N GLY A 420 -13.54 47.92 -7.32
CA GLY A 420 -14.87 48.44 -7.67
C GLY A 420 -15.40 49.45 -6.65
N VAL A 421 -15.18 49.19 -5.36
CA VAL A 421 -15.62 50.05 -4.26
C VAL A 421 -14.83 51.37 -4.22
N ASP A 422 -13.53 51.37 -4.56
CA ASP A 422 -12.72 52.59 -4.63
C ASP A 422 -13.28 53.61 -5.65
N ASN A 423 -13.58 53.13 -6.86
CA ASN A 423 -14.23 53.95 -7.89
C ASN A 423 -15.58 54.53 -7.44
N MET A 424 -16.33 53.76 -6.64
CA MET A 424 -17.61 54.21 -6.08
C MET A 424 -17.41 55.32 -5.04
N PHE A 425 -16.42 55.21 -4.15
CA PHE A 425 -16.11 56.25 -3.18
C PHE A 425 -15.69 57.56 -3.86
N ILE A 426 -14.87 57.49 -4.91
CA ILE A 426 -14.47 58.66 -5.70
C ILE A 426 -15.70 59.33 -6.33
N ALA A 427 -16.60 58.55 -6.93
CA ALA A 427 -17.83 59.08 -7.54
C ALA A 427 -18.78 59.70 -6.48
N ALA A 428 -18.92 59.07 -5.31
CA ALA A 428 -19.70 59.62 -4.20
C ALA A 428 -19.10 60.94 -3.67
N ALA A 429 -17.77 61.00 -3.52
CA ALA A 429 -17.09 62.22 -3.10
C ALA A 429 -17.28 63.37 -4.12
N GLN A 430 -17.11 63.09 -5.42
CA GLN A 430 -17.31 64.11 -6.47
C GLN A 430 -18.76 64.62 -6.51
N THR A 431 -19.74 63.72 -6.44
CA THR A 431 -21.15 64.12 -6.42
C THR A 431 -21.46 64.99 -5.20
N THR A 432 -20.96 64.65 -4.01
CA THR A 432 -21.14 65.55 -2.85
C THR A 432 -20.48 66.92 -3.07
N THR A 433 -19.31 67.04 -3.70
CA THR A 433 -18.72 68.37 -3.97
C THR A 433 -19.47 69.20 -5.01
N MET A 434 -20.11 68.55 -6.00
CA MET A 434 -20.78 69.23 -7.11
C MET A 434 -22.17 69.75 -6.73
N TRP A 435 -22.86 69.08 -5.80
CA TRP A 435 -24.14 69.55 -5.23
C TRP A 435 -23.99 70.68 -4.20
N TRP A 436 -22.76 71.00 -3.79
CA TRP A 436 -22.43 72.08 -2.84
C TRP A 436 -21.88 73.35 -3.53
N ARG A 437 -21.80 73.37 -4.87
CA ARG A 437 -21.67 74.59 -5.69
C ARG A 437 -23.02 74.91 -6.31
#